data_AF-A0A964BE77-F1
#
_entry.id   AF-A0A964BE77-F1
#
_cell.length_a   1.000
_cell.length_b   1.000
_cell.length_c   1.000
_cell.angle_alpha   90.00
_cell.angle_beta   90.00
_cell.angle_gamma   90.00
#
_symmetry.space_group_name_H-M   'P 1'
#
loop_
_entity.id
_entity.type
_entity.pdbx_description
1 polymer ?
#
loop_
_entity_poly.entity_id
_entity_poly.type
_entity_poly.pdbx_seq_one_letter_code
_entity_poly.pdbx_strand_id
1 'polypeptide(L)' 'MTELLISNTSRPVGRRQINHEQMPARFPKGTLARIDGVLKPKEKRSDLIRDAVERELERREAETSKD' A
#
# COMPACT_ATOMS: atom_id res chain seq x y z
N MET A 1 44.13 -19.42 17.96
CA MET A 1 43.30 -18.37 17.31
C MET A 1 41.95 -18.99 17.04
N THR A 2 40.88 -18.45 17.60
CA THR A 2 39.53 -19.01 17.47
C THR A 2 38.84 -18.31 16.31
N GLU A 3 38.63 -19.01 15.20
CA GLU A 3 37.88 -18.47 14.06
C GLU A 3 36.38 -18.56 14.34
N LEU A 4 35.71 -17.40 14.38
CA LEU A 4 34.25 -17.31 14.44
C LEU A 4 33.69 -17.52 13.03
N LEU A 5 33.25 -18.74 12.72
CA LEU A 5 32.52 -19.08 11.51
C LEU A 5 31.15 -18.37 11.51
N ILE A 6 31.08 -17.19 10.87
CA ILE A 6 29.80 -16.53 10.57
C ILE A 6 29.16 -17.29 9.41
N SER A 7 28.00 -17.88 9.65
CA SER A 7 27.24 -18.64 8.64
C SER A 7 26.91 -17.75 7.43
N ASN A 8 27.53 -18.06 6.28
CA ASN A 8 27.33 -17.37 4.99
C ASN A 8 25.96 -17.73 4.37
N THR A 9 24.86 -17.29 5.00
CA THR A 9 23.52 -17.44 4.42
C THR A 9 23.31 -16.38 3.35
N SER A 10 23.58 -16.74 2.10
CA SER A 10 23.51 -15.88 0.90
C SER A 10 22.11 -15.36 0.54
N ARG A 11 21.05 -15.71 1.29
CA ARG A 11 19.68 -15.26 0.98
C ARG A 11 19.28 -14.13 1.93
N PRO A 12 18.79 -12.98 1.43
CA PRO A 12 18.25 -11.93 2.27
C PRO A 12 17.11 -12.51 3.12
N VAL A 13 17.28 -12.60 4.43
CA VAL A 13 16.27 -13.09 5.38
C VAL A 13 15.25 -11.99 5.74
N GLY A 14 14.94 -11.12 4.77
CA GLY A 14 14.08 -9.95 4.93
C GLY A 14 12.67 -10.17 4.42
N ARG A 15 11.70 -9.46 5.01
CA ARG A 15 10.31 -9.42 4.50
C ARG A 15 10.29 -8.73 3.14
N ARG A 16 9.76 -9.40 2.11
CA ARG A 16 9.57 -8.83 0.77
C ARG A 16 8.74 -7.54 0.85
N GLN A 17 9.29 -6.45 0.32
CA GLN A 17 8.58 -5.17 0.24
C GLN A 17 7.48 -5.30 -0.83
N ILE A 18 6.23 -5.09 -0.43
CA ILE A 18 5.04 -5.25 -1.29
C ILE A 18 4.50 -3.91 -1.81
N ASN A 19 4.66 -2.82 -1.04
CA ASN A 19 4.17 -1.48 -1.39
C ASN A 19 5.37 -0.53 -1.43
N HIS A 20 6.06 -0.47 -2.57
CA HIS A 20 7.28 0.33 -2.72
C HIS A 20 6.99 1.76 -3.20
N GLU A 21 5.88 1.96 -3.91
CA GLU A 21 5.46 3.26 -4.41
C GLU A 21 4.63 3.99 -3.36
N GLN A 22 5.02 5.23 -3.07
CA GLN A 22 4.33 6.11 -2.13
C GLN A 22 4.21 7.51 -2.71
N MET A 23 3.02 8.08 -2.62
CA MET A 23 2.75 9.49 -2.94
C MET A 23 1.97 10.13 -1.79
N PRO A 24 2.40 11.30 -1.27
CA PRO A 24 1.61 12.04 -0.28
C PRO A 24 0.38 12.68 -0.93
N ALA A 25 -0.80 12.48 -0.34
CA ALA A 25 -2.04 13.09 -0.79
C ALA A 25 -2.53 14.17 0.19
N ARG A 26 -3.00 15.31 -0.36
CA ARG A 26 -3.65 16.37 0.42
C ARG A 26 -5.15 16.20 0.36
N PHE A 27 -5.80 16.26 1.51
CA PHE A 27 -7.26 16.19 1.61
C PHE A 27 -7.83 17.44 2.27
N PRO A 28 -9.09 17.80 1.95
CA PRO A 28 -9.83 18.81 2.70
C PRO A 28 -9.89 18.49 4.20
N LYS A 29 -10.04 19.54 5.02
CA LYS A 29 -10.21 19.39 6.48
C LYS A 29 -11.39 18.48 6.78
N GLY A 30 -11.19 17.53 7.70
CA GLY A 30 -12.22 16.59 8.14
C GLY A 30 -12.33 15.30 7.31
N THR A 31 -11.72 15.23 6.13
CA THR A 31 -11.78 14.02 5.29
C THR A 31 -11.13 12.81 5.96
N LEU A 32 -10.01 12.98 6.66
CA LEU A 32 -9.37 11.86 7.37
C LEU A 32 -10.26 11.30 8.48
N ALA A 33 -10.97 12.16 9.21
CA ALA A 33 -11.93 11.72 10.22
C ALA A 33 -13.14 11.00 9.60
N ARG A 34 -13.60 11.46 8.42
CA ARG A 34 -14.63 10.76 7.65
C ARG A 34 -14.16 9.38 7.18
N ILE A 35 -12.90 9.26 6.75
CA ILE A 35 -12.28 7.98 6.39
C ILE A 35 -12.27 7.05 7.60
N ASP A 36 -11.79 7.52 8.75
CA ASP A 36 -11.75 6.71 9.98
C ASP A 36 -13.11 6.20 10.41
N GLY A 37 -14.16 7.02 10.24
CA GLY A 37 -15.53 6.66 10.60
C GLY A 37 -16.17 5.58 9.74
N VAL A 38 -15.60 5.25 8.57
CA VAL A 38 -16.13 4.24 7.65
C VAL A 38 -15.26 2.98 7.55
N LEU A 39 -14.13 2.93 8.26
CA LEU A 39 -13.26 1.75 8.26
C LEU A 39 -13.95 0.54 8.92
N LYS A 40 -13.82 -0.61 8.28
CA LYS A 40 -14.23 -1.90 8.85
C LYS A 40 -13.27 -2.32 9.96
N PRO A 41 -13.67 -3.24 10.85
CA PRO A 41 -12.77 -3.80 11.85
C PRO A 41 -11.50 -4.38 11.20
N LYS A 42 -10.33 -3.95 11.67
CA LYS A 42 -8.98 -4.33 11.19
C LYS A 42 -8.60 -3.80 9.79
N GLU A 43 -9.41 -2.96 9.17
CA GLU A 43 -9.08 -2.29 7.91
C GLU A 43 -8.17 -1.09 8.17
N LYS A 44 -7.14 -0.91 7.33
CA LYS A 44 -6.28 0.29 7.39
C LYS A 44 -6.79 1.34 6.41
N ARG A 45 -6.55 2.61 6.69
CA ARG A 45 -6.79 3.72 5.74
C ARG A 45 -6.20 3.44 4.35
N SER A 46 -5.00 2.86 4.32
CA SER A 46 -4.31 2.51 3.07
C SER A 46 -5.05 1.46 2.25
N ASP A 47 -5.74 0.52 2.89
CA ASP A 47 -6.51 -0.51 2.18
C ASP A 47 -7.71 0.14 1.49
N LEU A 48 -8.49 0.95 2.22
CA LEU A 48 -9.61 1.71 1.67
C LEU A 48 -9.18 2.64 0.52
N ILE A 49 -8.09 3.39 0.69
CA ILE A 49 -7.59 4.31 -0.34
C ILE A 49 -7.15 3.52 -1.59
N ARG A 50 -6.45 2.39 -1.42
CA ARG A 50 -6.02 1.55 -2.55
C ARG A 50 -7.23 1.04 -3.33
N ASP A 51 -8.20 0.44 -2.64
CA ASP A 51 -9.38 -0.12 -3.30
C ASP A 51 -10.21 0.96 -4.02
N ALA A 52 -10.29 2.16 -3.43
CA ALA A 52 -10.95 3.31 -4.07
C ALA A 52 -10.21 3.79 -5.33
N VAL A 53 -8.87 3.79 -5.31
CA VAL A 53 -8.05 4.16 -6.47
C VAL A 53 -8.17 3.13 -7.59
N GLU A 54 -8.02 1.84 -7.29
CA GLU A 54 -8.15 0.76 -8.29
C GLU A 54 -9.50 0.81 -8.99
N ARG A 55 -10.59 0.93 -8.22
CA ARG A 55 -11.95 1.07 -8.78
C ARG A 55 -12.09 2.30 -9.69
N GLU A 56 -11.45 3.40 -9.35
CA GLU A 56 -11.47 4.63 -10.16
C GLU A 56 -10.67 4.47 -11.45
N LEU A 57 -9.51 3.79 -11.38
CA LEU A 57 -8.69 3.48 -12.55
C LEU A 57 -9.43 2.56 -13.51
N GLU A 58 -9.97 1.44 -13.03
CA GLU A 58 -10.76 0.50 -13.83
C GLU A 58 -11.92 1.21 -14.55
N ARG A 59 -12.62 2.11 -13.86
CA ARG A 59 -13.71 2.88 -14.46
C ARG A 59 -13.23 3.76 -15.61
N ARG A 60 -12.14 4.51 -15.41
CA ARG A 60 -11.60 5.42 -16.42
C ARG A 60 -11.01 4.67 -17.61
N GLU A 61 -10.32 3.57 -17.36
CA GLU A 61 -9.76 2.71 -18.42
C GLU A 61 -10.86 2.10 -19.28
N ALA A 62 -12.00 1.72 -18.67
CA ALA A 62 -13.16 1.24 -19.39
C ALA A 62 -13.86 2.34 -20.23
N GLU A 63 -13.81 3.60 -19.78
CA GLU A 63 -14.31 4.76 -20.52
C GLU A 63 -13.41 5.07 -21.72
N THR A 64 -12.08 5.08 -21.55
CA THR A 64 -11.13 5.35 -22.63
C THR A 64 -10.97 4.21 -23.64
N SER A 65 -11.25 2.95 -23.25
CA SER A 65 -11.19 1.80 -24.15
C SER A 65 -12.43 1.67 -25.07
N LYS A 66 -13.44 2.53 -24.89
CA LYS A 66 -14.67 2.56 -25.71
C LYS A 66 -14.63 3.59 -26.85
N ASP A 67 -13.61 4.45 -26.88
CA ASP A 67 -13.31 5.37 -27.99
C ASP A 67 -12.30 4.73 -28.95
#